data_AF-A0A2C9CVV2-F1
#
_entry.id   AF-A0A2C9CVV2-F1
#
_cell.length_a   1.000
_cell.length_b   1.000
_cell.length_c   1.000
_cell.angle_alpha   90.00
_cell.angle_beta   90.00
_cell.angle_gamma   90.00
#
_symmetry.space_group_name_H-M   'P 1'
#
loop_
_entity.id
_entity.type
_entity.pdbx_description
1 polymer ?
#
loop_
_entity_poly.entity_id
_entity_poly.type
_entity_poly.pdbx_seq_one_letter_code
_entity_poly.pdbx_strand_id
1 'polypeptide(L)'
;MFKKFVVATALLNFLFAPMVIAQAVQNPAPASFVFSFTIAGFFMMAASLLIWASRDLPARAPVLFWSAVSRLVAITTVTYAVPNGLADPSQYAFVVFDGVTAIIYILGALRVTGRSFLDFLLWRIA
;
A
#
# COMPACT_ATOMS: atom_id res chain seq x y z
N MET A 1 11.94 -14.12 -6.38
CA MET A 1 11.49 -13.75 -5.01
C MET A 1 10.57 -12.54 -5.01
N PHE A 2 10.91 -11.44 -5.72
CA PHE A 2 10.08 -10.24 -5.81
C PHE A 2 8.61 -10.48 -6.21
N LYS A 3 8.34 -11.26 -7.26
CA LYS A 3 6.96 -11.65 -7.64
C LYS A 3 6.16 -12.29 -6.49
N LYS A 4 6.79 -13.22 -5.73
CA LYS A 4 6.14 -13.88 -4.59
C LYS A 4 5.82 -12.88 -3.48
N PHE A 5 6.72 -11.94 -3.23
CA PHE A 5 6.49 -10.85 -2.29
C PHE A 5 5.29 -9.99 -2.70
N VAL A 6 5.22 -9.55 -3.97
CA VAL A 6 4.09 -8.79 -4.52
C VAL A 6 2.76 -9.53 -4.32
N VAL A 7 2.70 -10.82 -4.65
CA VAL A 7 1.51 -11.64 -4.46
C VAL A 7 1.14 -11.77 -2.98
N ALA A 8 2.11 -12.00 -2.09
CA ALA A 8 1.85 -12.09 -0.66
C ALA A 8 1.26 -10.78 -0.10
N THR A 9 1.84 -9.63 -0.47
CA THR A 9 1.32 -8.32 -0.07
C THR A 9 -0.05 -8.00 -0.67
N ALA A 10 -0.37 -8.51 -1.87
CA ALA A 10 -1.70 -8.38 -2.47
C ALA A 10 -2.74 -9.17 -1.66
N LEU A 11 -2.41 -10.39 -1.26
CA LEU A 11 -3.28 -11.21 -0.41
C LEU A 11 -3.49 -10.55 0.97
N LEU A 12 -2.45 -9.96 1.56
CA LEU A 12 -2.59 -9.22 2.81
C LEU A 12 -3.52 -8.01 2.67
N ASN A 13 -3.39 -7.21 1.60
CA ASN A 13 -4.34 -6.13 1.34
C ASN A 13 -5.78 -6.65 1.24
N PHE A 14 -6.00 -7.76 0.52
CA PHE A 14 -7.32 -8.38 0.42
C PHE A 14 -7.86 -8.83 1.79
N LEU A 15 -7.00 -9.39 2.66
CA LEU A 15 -7.39 -9.82 4.01
C LEU A 15 -7.64 -8.66 4.97
N PHE A 16 -6.98 -7.51 4.82
CA PHE A 16 -7.24 -6.33 5.64
C PHE A 16 -8.61 -5.70 5.35
N ALA A 17 -9.13 -5.81 4.12
CA ALA A 17 -10.43 -5.26 3.76
C ALA A 17 -11.58 -5.78 4.66
N PRO A 18 -11.82 -7.10 4.82
CA PRO A 18 -12.85 -7.60 5.72
C PRO A 18 -12.55 -7.28 7.20
N MET A 19 -11.28 -7.16 7.62
CA MET A 19 -10.95 -6.76 9.00
C MET A 19 -11.39 -5.32 9.29
N VAL A 20 -11.14 -4.39 8.37
CA VAL A 20 -11.58 -2.98 8.50
C VAL A 20 -13.11 -2.89 8.52
N ILE A 21 -13.79 -3.66 7.66
CA ILE A 21 -15.25 -3.74 7.64
C ILE A 21 -15.76 -4.29 8.97
N ALA A 22 -15.21 -5.40 9.45
CA ALA A 22 -15.62 -6.01 10.72
C ALA A 22 -15.47 -5.03 11.89
N GLN A 23 -14.34 -4.33 11.96
CA GLN A 23 -14.10 -3.31 12.99
C GLN A 23 -15.14 -2.17 12.92
N ALA A 24 -15.45 -1.68 11.72
CA ALA A 24 -16.43 -0.60 11.52
C ALA A 24 -17.86 -1.04 11.87
N VAL A 25 -18.20 -2.30 11.66
CA VAL A 25 -19.52 -2.87 12.04
C VAL A 25 -19.61 -3.11 13.54
N GLN A 26 -18.53 -3.58 14.18
CA GLN A 26 -18.51 -3.83 15.62
C GLN A 26 -18.51 -2.55 16.46
N ASN A 27 -17.82 -1.51 15.98
CA ASN A 27 -17.74 -0.21 16.66
C ASN A 27 -18.09 0.92 15.67
N PRO A 28 -19.38 1.07 15.32
CA PRO A 28 -19.80 2.05 14.33
C PRO A 28 -19.66 3.47 14.86
N ALA A 29 -18.91 4.29 14.14
CA ALA A 29 -18.78 5.73 14.39
C ALA A 29 -19.27 6.50 13.17
N PRO A 30 -20.32 7.35 13.27
CA PRO A 30 -20.89 8.04 12.11
C PRO A 30 -19.88 8.83 11.27
N ALA A 31 -18.88 9.43 11.93
CA ALA A 31 -17.84 10.21 11.27
C ALA A 31 -16.89 9.38 10.40
N SER A 32 -16.72 8.08 10.66
CA SER A 32 -15.74 7.23 9.96
C SER A 32 -16.36 6.00 9.29
N PHE A 33 -17.63 5.67 9.53
CA PHE A 33 -18.25 4.43 9.05
C PHE A 33 -18.14 4.26 7.53
N VAL A 34 -18.58 5.26 6.77
CA VAL A 34 -18.50 5.24 5.30
C VAL A 34 -17.04 5.19 4.85
N PHE A 35 -16.15 5.99 5.47
CA PHE A 35 -14.73 6.00 5.15
C PHE A 35 -14.07 4.64 5.35
N SER A 36 -14.41 3.90 6.41
CA SER A 36 -13.89 2.56 6.66
C SER A 36 -14.26 1.56 5.54
N PHE A 37 -15.50 1.59 5.07
CA PHE A 37 -15.93 0.76 3.93
C PHE A 37 -15.25 1.18 2.63
N THR A 38 -15.09 2.48 2.39
CA THR A 38 -14.37 3.00 1.23
C THR A 38 -12.89 2.57 1.25
N ILE A 39 -12.22 2.66 2.40
CA ILE A 39 -10.83 2.18 2.58
C ILE A 39 -10.72 0.67 2.32
N ALA A 40 -11.67 -0.12 2.82
CA ALA A 40 -11.72 -1.56 2.52
C ALA A 40 -11.88 -1.83 1.02
N GLY A 41 -12.70 -1.04 0.32
CA GLY A 41 -12.80 -1.06 -1.14
C GLY A 41 -11.45 -0.80 -1.83
N PHE A 42 -10.73 0.23 -1.37
CA PHE A 42 -9.39 0.54 -1.90
C PHE A 42 -8.36 -0.56 -1.60
N PHE A 43 -8.44 -1.26 -0.48
CA PHE A 43 -7.60 -2.41 -0.22
C PHE A 43 -7.86 -3.56 -1.19
N MET A 44 -9.12 -3.85 -1.51
CA MET A 44 -9.47 -4.85 -2.53
C MET A 44 -8.99 -4.45 -3.93
N MET A 45 -9.11 -3.17 -4.28
CA MET A 45 -8.58 -2.63 -5.54
C MET A 45 -7.05 -2.73 -5.58
N ALA A 46 -6.35 -2.38 -4.50
CA ALA A 46 -4.90 -2.52 -4.42
C ALA A 46 -4.48 -3.99 -4.58
N ALA A 47 -5.21 -4.92 -3.95
CA ALA A 47 -4.97 -6.35 -4.11
C ALA A 47 -5.13 -6.80 -5.58
N SER A 48 -6.20 -6.41 -6.25
CA SER A 48 -6.44 -6.80 -7.65
C SER A 48 -5.38 -6.23 -8.60
N LEU A 49 -4.98 -4.97 -8.40
CA LEU A 49 -3.92 -4.32 -9.18
C LEU A 49 -2.55 -5.00 -8.97
N LEU A 50 -2.23 -5.40 -7.75
CA LEU A 50 -0.97 -6.09 -7.46
C LEU A 50 -0.94 -7.52 -8.02
N ILE A 51 -2.05 -8.26 -7.94
CA ILE A 51 -2.18 -9.57 -8.60
C ILE A 51 -2.03 -9.42 -10.11
N TRP A 52 -2.69 -8.42 -10.69
CA TRP A 52 -2.56 -8.11 -12.11
C TRP A 52 -1.12 -7.74 -12.48
N ALA A 53 -0.47 -6.83 -11.74
CA ALA A 53 0.92 -6.45 -11.96
C ALA A 53 1.88 -7.64 -11.85
N SER A 54 1.61 -8.59 -10.95
CA SER A 54 2.46 -9.78 -10.75
C SER A 54 2.57 -10.71 -11.97
N ARG A 55 1.63 -10.61 -12.94
CA ARG A 55 1.69 -11.41 -14.17
C ARG A 55 2.75 -10.93 -15.14
N ASP A 56 3.04 -9.63 -15.16
CA ASP A 56 4.04 -9.01 -16.04
C ASP A 56 4.66 -7.81 -15.32
N LEU A 57 5.67 -8.09 -14.50
CA LEU A 57 6.30 -7.09 -13.64
C LEU A 57 7.07 -6.02 -14.41
N PRO A 58 7.83 -6.31 -15.50
CA PRO A 58 8.48 -5.27 -16.29
C PRO A 58 7.48 -4.28 -16.89
N ALA A 59 6.42 -4.76 -17.54
CA ALA A 59 5.45 -3.87 -18.18
C ALA A 59 4.58 -3.11 -17.16
N ARG A 60 4.37 -3.68 -15.97
CA ARG A 60 3.44 -3.13 -14.95
C ARG A 60 4.14 -2.62 -13.70
N ALA A 61 5.46 -2.41 -13.79
CA ALA A 61 6.25 -1.78 -12.74
C ALA A 61 5.69 -0.43 -12.23
N PRO A 62 5.07 0.44 -13.06
CA PRO A 62 4.48 1.67 -12.53
C PRO A 62 3.43 1.43 -11.43
N VAL A 63 2.67 0.33 -11.49
CA VAL A 63 1.68 0.00 -10.45
C VAL A 63 2.34 -0.21 -9.10
N LEU A 64 3.48 -0.90 -9.07
CA LEU A 64 4.25 -1.17 -7.86
C LEU A 64 4.87 0.11 -7.32
N PHE A 65 5.45 0.92 -8.22
CA PHE A 65 6.04 2.20 -7.85
C PHE A 65 5.00 3.13 -7.21
N TRP A 66 3.86 3.35 -7.86
CA TRP A 66 2.81 4.22 -7.32
C TRP A 66 2.13 3.64 -6.09
N SER A 67 2.03 2.31 -5.98
CA SER A 67 1.61 1.67 -4.73
C SER A 67 2.63 1.86 -3.60
N ALA A 68 3.92 1.98 -3.89
CA ALA A 68 4.92 2.33 -2.88
C ALA A 68 4.78 3.80 -2.44
N VAL A 69 4.55 4.70 -3.39
CA VAL A 69 4.31 6.13 -3.09
C VAL A 69 3.09 6.32 -2.19
N SER A 70 1.98 5.61 -2.43
CA SER A 70 0.82 5.71 -1.55
C SER A 70 1.10 5.21 -0.12
N ARG A 71 1.95 4.18 0.03
CA ARG A 71 2.42 3.72 1.34
C ARG A 71 3.29 4.74 2.07
N LEU A 72 4.06 5.55 1.35
CA LEU A 72 4.82 6.65 1.97
C LEU A 72 3.90 7.68 2.65
N VAL A 73 2.69 7.91 2.11
CA VAL A 73 1.69 8.79 2.73
C VAL A 73 1.20 8.25 4.08
N ALA A 74 1.03 6.93 4.20
CA ALA A 74 0.69 6.31 5.47
C ALA A 74 1.81 6.48 6.50
N ILE A 75 3.07 6.29 6.07
CA ILE A 75 4.26 6.47 6.92
C ILE A 75 4.35 7.91 7.43
N THR A 76 4.24 8.91 6.55
CA THR A 76 4.30 10.32 6.95
C THR A 76 3.16 10.69 7.89
N THR A 77 1.96 10.14 7.65
CA THR A 77 0.80 10.37 8.52
C THR A 77 1.03 9.81 9.93
N VAL A 78 1.48 8.56 10.06
CA VAL A 78 1.68 7.94 11.38
C VAL A 78 2.83 8.61 12.14
N THR A 79 3.94 8.89 11.45
CA THR A 79 5.10 9.57 12.06
C THR A 79 4.80 10.99 12.53
N TYR A 80 3.79 11.65 11.94
CA TYR A 80 3.27 12.92 12.45
C TYR A 80 2.21 12.73 13.55
N ALA A 81 1.22 11.86 13.34
CA ALA A 81 0.03 11.76 14.18
C ALA A 81 0.34 11.20 15.57
N VAL A 82 1.16 10.15 15.67
CA VAL A 82 1.41 9.47 16.94
C VAL A 82 2.17 10.37 17.95
N PRO A 83 3.28 11.05 17.59
CA PRO A 83 3.95 11.96 18.53
C PRO A 83 3.09 13.14 18.98
N ASN A 84 2.09 13.54 18.18
CA ASN A 84 1.17 14.64 18.49
C ASN A 84 -0.11 14.17 19.21
N GLY A 85 -0.19 12.90 19.63
CA GLY A 85 -1.35 12.36 20.35
C GLY A 85 -2.63 12.22 19.51
N LEU A 86 -2.51 12.26 18.18
CA LEU A 86 -3.64 12.13 17.25
C LEU A 86 -3.96 10.67 16.90
N ALA A 87 -3.10 9.72 17.28
CA ALA A 87 -3.24 8.30 16.98
C ALA A 87 -2.57 7.42 18.04
N ASP A 88 -2.99 6.15 18.10
CA ASP A 88 -2.48 5.16 19.06
C ASP A 88 -1.05 4.71 18.70
N PRO A 89 -0.14 4.51 19.69
CA PRO A 89 1.23 4.05 19.45
C PRO A 89 1.35 2.72 18.68
N SER A 90 0.37 1.82 18.79
CA SER A 90 0.34 0.56 18.02
C SER A 90 0.36 0.79 16.50
N GLN A 91 -0.06 1.97 16.03
CA GLN A 91 -0.06 2.33 14.61
C GLN A 91 1.35 2.47 14.02
N TYR A 92 2.42 2.57 14.84
CA TYR A 92 3.79 2.45 14.33
C TYR A 92 4.07 1.12 13.64
N ALA A 93 3.29 0.07 13.90
CA ALA A 93 3.36 -1.18 13.15
C ALA A 93 3.14 -0.96 11.63
N PHE A 94 2.28 -0.01 11.25
CA PHE A 94 2.07 0.35 9.84
C PHE A 94 3.32 0.97 9.23
N VAL A 95 4.07 1.80 9.97
CA VAL A 95 5.31 2.41 9.46
C VAL A 95 6.32 1.33 9.08
N VAL A 96 6.49 0.31 9.92
CA VAL A 96 7.41 -0.79 9.65
C VAL A 96 6.95 -1.58 8.43
N PHE A 97 5.68 -1.98 8.37
CA PHE A 97 5.15 -2.81 7.29
C PHE A 97 5.11 -2.07 5.94
N ASP A 98 4.57 -0.85 5.93
CA ASP A 98 4.47 -0.01 4.75
C ASP A 98 5.84 0.48 4.29
N GLY A 99 6.74 0.80 5.22
CA GLY A 99 8.12 1.18 4.91
C GLY A 99 8.89 0.07 4.22
N VAL A 100 8.88 -1.14 4.78
CA VAL A 100 9.53 -2.30 4.17
C VAL A 100 8.92 -2.61 2.80
N THR A 101 7.60 -2.58 2.68
CA THR A 101 6.91 -2.85 1.41
C THR A 101 7.24 -1.79 0.36
N ALA A 102 7.22 -0.51 0.72
CA ALA A 102 7.52 0.59 -0.19
C ALA A 102 8.97 0.51 -0.71
N ILE A 103 9.93 0.24 0.16
CA ILE A 103 11.34 0.06 -0.23
C ILE A 103 11.47 -1.11 -1.22
N ILE A 104 10.89 -2.26 -0.91
CA ILE A 104 10.97 -3.45 -1.78
C ILE A 104 10.31 -3.17 -3.14
N TYR A 105 9.18 -2.47 -3.17
CA TYR A 105 8.48 -2.13 -4.40
C TYR A 105 9.27 -1.14 -5.26
N ILE A 106 9.82 -0.07 -4.68
CA ILE A 106 10.64 0.90 -5.41
C ILE A 106 11.86 0.19 -5.98
N LEU A 107 12.69 -0.44 -5.13
CA LEU A 107 13.92 -1.11 -5.58
C LEU A 107 13.62 -2.24 -6.57
N GLY A 108 12.54 -2.99 -6.35
CA GLY A 108 12.10 -4.05 -7.25
C GLY A 108 11.66 -3.52 -8.62
N ALA A 109 10.90 -2.41 -8.66
CA ALA A 109 10.47 -1.77 -9.91
C ALA A 109 11.67 -1.24 -10.71
N LEU A 110 12.60 -0.56 -10.06
CA LEU A 110 13.85 -0.08 -10.69
C LEU A 110 14.66 -1.26 -11.25
N ARG A 111 14.84 -2.32 -10.46
CA ARG A 111 15.65 -3.48 -10.85
C ARG A 111 15.04 -4.28 -12.00
N VAL A 112 13.72 -4.49 -12.01
CA VAL A 112 13.03 -5.29 -13.04
C VAL A 112 12.96 -4.55 -14.38
N THR A 113 12.97 -3.21 -14.35
CA THR A 113 12.87 -2.40 -15.58
C THR A 113 14.20 -1.81 -16.06
N GLY A 114 15.21 -1.75 -15.20
CA GLY A 114 16.47 -1.03 -15.48
C GLY A 114 16.30 0.49 -15.55
N ARG A 115 15.15 1.04 -15.13
CA ARG A 115 14.83 2.47 -15.18
C ARG A 115 15.21 3.17 -13.87
N SER A 116 15.33 4.50 -13.93
CA SER A 116 15.60 5.33 -12.77
C SER A 116 14.32 5.72 -12.01
N PHE A 117 14.47 6.16 -10.77
CA PHE A 117 13.35 6.65 -9.96
C PHE A 117 12.62 7.82 -10.64
N LEU A 118 13.36 8.74 -11.26
CA LEU A 118 12.79 9.89 -11.96
C LEU A 118 12.01 9.48 -13.21
N ASP A 119 12.38 8.37 -13.86
CA ASP A 119 11.62 7.88 -15.01
C ASP A 119 10.21 7.45 -14.60
N PHE A 120 10.08 6.82 -13.44
CA PHE A 120 8.77 6.48 -12.87
C PHE A 120 8.00 7.72 -12.41
N LEU A 121 8.67 8.62 -11.68
CA LEU A 121 8.04 9.83 -11.12
C LEU A 121 7.51 10.77 -12.23
N LEU A 122 8.28 10.93 -13.31
CA LEU A 122 7.97 11.84 -14.42
C LEU A 122 7.27 11.14 -15.59
N TRP A 123 6.83 9.89 -15.41
CA TRP A 123 6.15 9.09 -16.45
C TRP A 123 6.94 8.97 -17.77
N ARG A 124 8.27 8.84 -17.71
CA ARG A 124 9.15 8.64 -18.88
C ARG A 124 9.30 7.17 -19.29
N ILE A 125 8.36 6.35 -18.84
CA ILE A 125 8.32 4.89 -19.03
C ILE A 125 7.20 4.46 -20.00
N ALA A 126 6.55 5.42 -20.65
CA ALA A 126 5.58 5.22 -21.72
C ALA A 126 6.25 5.02 -23.08
#